data_AF-A0A1B0GR07-F1
#
_entry.id   AF-A0A1B0GR07-F1
#
_cell.length_a   1.000
_cell.length_b   1.000
_cell.length_c   1.000
_cell.angle_alpha   90.00
_cell.angle_beta   90.00
_cell.angle_gamma   90.00
#
_symmetry.space_group_name_H-M   'P 1'
#
loop_
_entity.id
_entity.type
_entity.pdbx_description
1 polymer ?
#
loop_
_entity_poly.entity_id
_entity_poly.type
_entity_poly.pdbx_seq_one_letter_code
_entity_poly.pdbx_strand_id
1 'polypeptide(L)'
;MAGCILLLRGFILTLILHQVELSVFLPAPKANNVLRRWRRGSSYFLEEIFQGNLEKECYEEVCNYEEAREVFENDVITVRKPSVPVCCLTVHAQLSQD
;
A
#
# COMPACT_ATOMS: atom_id res chain seq x y z
N MET A 1 22.09 54.19 -4.17
CA MET A 1 22.92 53.03 -4.54
C MET A 1 22.61 51.78 -3.70
N ALA A 2 22.54 51.87 -2.37
CA ALA A 2 22.23 50.73 -1.50
C ALA A 2 20.85 50.07 -1.76
N GLY A 3 19.81 50.86 -2.08
CA GLY A 3 18.47 50.33 -2.40
C GLY A 3 18.45 49.42 -3.63
N CYS A 4 19.09 49.83 -4.74
CA CYS A 4 19.19 48.98 -5.94
C CYS A 4 19.95 47.68 -5.66
N ILE A 5 20.99 47.72 -4.81
CA ILE A 5 21.76 46.52 -4.45
C ILE A 5 20.88 45.53 -3.69
N LEU A 6 20.03 45.99 -2.77
CA LEU A 6 19.10 45.14 -2.03
C LEU A 6 18.03 44.51 -2.93
N LEU A 7 17.48 45.30 -3.87
CA LEU A 7 16.48 44.82 -4.83
C LEU A 7 17.06 43.78 -5.78
N LEU A 8 18.25 44.03 -6.34
CA LEU A 8 18.95 43.09 -7.21
C LEU A 8 19.31 41.79 -6.47
N ARG A 9 19.77 41.90 -5.22
CA ARG A 9 20.12 40.74 -4.40
C ARG A 9 18.89 39.89 -4.04
N GLY A 10 17.76 40.53 -3.75
CA GLY A 10 16.48 39.85 -3.55
C GLY A 10 16.00 39.14 -4.81
N PHE A 11 16.08 39.80 -5.96
CA PHE A 11 15.68 39.23 -7.25
C PHE A 11 16.55 38.02 -7.64
N ILE A 12 17.86 38.11 -7.41
CA ILE A 12 18.79 36.99 -7.59
C ILE A 12 18.43 35.83 -6.67
N LEU A 13 18.10 36.08 -5.40
CA LEU A 13 17.72 35.03 -4.46
C LEU A 13 16.43 34.32 -4.87
N THR A 14 15.42 35.07 -5.34
CA THR A 14 14.15 34.50 -5.81
C THR A 14 14.33 33.69 -7.10
N LEU A 15 15.20 34.14 -8.01
CA LEU A 15 15.52 33.39 -9.22
C LEU A 15 16.25 32.08 -8.91
N ILE A 16 17.15 32.08 -7.92
CA ILE A 16 17.85 30.86 -7.47
C ILE A 16 16.85 29.86 -6.86
N LEU A 17 15.89 30.31 -6.06
CA LEU A 17 14.86 29.45 -5.48
C LEU A 17 13.89 28.88 -6.54
N HIS A 18 13.66 29.61 -7.64
CA HIS A 18 12.75 29.18 -8.71
C HIS A 18 13.31 28.05 -9.58
N GLN A 19 14.64 27.83 -9.58
CA GLN A 19 15.29 26.75 -10.34
C GLN A 19 15.34 25.42 -9.58
N VAL A 20 14.73 25.35 -8.39
CA VAL A 20 14.64 24.11 -7.63
C VAL A 20 13.51 23.27 -8.22
N GLU A 21 13.81 22.53 -9.28
CA GLU A 21 12.98 21.39 -9.65
C GLU A 21 13.24 20.27 -8.63
N LEU A 22 12.49 20.30 -7.53
CA LEU A 22 12.43 19.18 -6.63
C LEU A 22 11.64 18.08 -7.35
N SER A 23 12.31 17.01 -7.75
CA SER A 23 11.63 15.75 -8.06
C SER A 23 11.03 15.22 -6.75
N VAL A 24 9.87 15.75 -6.39
CA VAL A 24 9.19 15.51 -5.10
C VAL A 24 8.77 14.05 -4.94
N PHE A 25 8.78 13.29 -6.03
CA PHE A 25 8.39 11.88 -6.06
C PHE A 25 9.57 10.99 -6.44
N LEU A 26 9.84 10.02 -5.57
CA LEU A 26 10.69 8.89 -5.90
C LEU A 26 10.00 8.01 -6.95
N PRO A 27 10.75 7.33 -7.83
CA PRO A 27 10.20 6.28 -8.67
C PRO A 27 9.50 5.22 -7.82
N ALA A 28 8.37 4.68 -8.29
CA ALA A 28 7.55 3.69 -7.59
C ALA A 28 8.35 2.60 -6.81
N PRO A 29 9.35 1.91 -7.39
CA PRO A 29 10.11 0.90 -6.65
C PRO A 29 10.92 1.48 -5.48
N LYS A 30 11.44 2.71 -5.59
CA LYS A 30 12.15 3.38 -4.49
C LYS A 30 11.18 3.97 -3.46
N ALA A 31 10.04 4.50 -3.91
CA ALA A 31 9.01 5.02 -3.04
C ALA A 31 8.42 3.93 -2.13
N ASN A 32 8.16 2.73 -2.66
CA ASN A 32 7.59 1.60 -1.90
C ASN A 32 8.50 1.09 -0.77
N ASN A 33 9.83 1.29 -0.88
CA ASN A 33 10.77 0.96 0.19
C ASN A 33 10.69 1.94 1.38
N VAL A 34 10.33 3.20 1.11
CA VAL A 34 10.17 4.26 2.13
C VAL A 34 8.76 4.24 2.69
N LEU A 35 7.76 4.15 1.82
CA LEU A 35 6.34 4.02 2.15
C LEU A 35 6.00 2.55 2.37
N ARG A 36 6.52 1.95 3.44
CA ARG A 36 5.99 0.65 3.89
C ARG A 36 4.52 0.83 4.24
N ARG A 37 3.63 0.13 3.51
CA ARG A 37 2.20 0.10 3.81
C ARG A 37 2.05 -0.51 5.20
N TRP A 38 1.68 0.32 6.17
CA TRP A 38 1.35 -0.17 7.51
C TRP A 38 0.02 -0.94 7.42
N ARG A 39 -0.11 -2.02 8.19
CA ARG A 39 -1.35 -2.81 8.27
C ARG A 39 -2.49 -1.85 8.61
N ARG A 40 -3.44 -1.66 7.68
CA ARG A 40 -4.61 -0.80 7.92
C ARG A 40 -5.62 -1.51 8.82
N GLY A 41 -5.58 -2.84 8.80
CA GLY A 41 -6.22 -3.72 9.76
C GLY A 41 -5.45 -3.84 11.07
N SER A 42 -5.60 -2.89 12.00
CA SER A 42 -5.06 -3.09 13.37
C SER A 42 -6.11 -3.01 14.46
N SER A 43 -7.32 -2.57 14.12
CA SER A 43 -8.46 -2.65 15.01
C SER A 43 -9.17 -3.97 14.73
N TYR A 44 -8.79 -5.01 15.47
CA TYR A 44 -9.45 -6.32 15.48
C TYR A 44 -10.98 -6.22 15.56
N PHE A 45 -11.52 -5.13 16.10
CA PHE A 45 -12.96 -4.94 16.24
C PHE A 45 -13.65 -4.30 15.02
N LEU A 46 -12.99 -3.36 14.34
CA LEU A 46 -13.61 -2.64 13.21
C LEU A 46 -13.40 -3.33 11.87
N GLU A 47 -12.30 -4.08 11.74
CA GLU A 47 -11.97 -4.81 10.52
C GLU A 47 -13.01 -5.91 10.23
N GLU A 48 -13.43 -6.64 11.27
CA GLU A 48 -14.41 -7.73 11.21
C GLU A 48 -15.84 -7.30 10.85
N ILE A 49 -16.12 -5.99 10.83
CA ILE A 49 -17.43 -5.48 10.40
C ILE A 49 -17.52 -5.49 8.86
N PHE A 50 -16.38 -5.44 8.18
CA PHE A 50 -16.31 -5.40 6.72
C PHE A 50 -16.17 -6.81 6.14
N GLN A 51 -16.64 -6.99 4.91
CA GLN A 51 -16.45 -8.25 4.19
C GLN A 51 -14.96 -8.46 3.86
N GLY A 52 -14.49 -9.70 4.09
CA GLY A 52 -13.11 -10.10 3.80
C GLY A 52 -12.69 -9.81 2.35
N ASN A 53 -11.47 -9.33 2.17
CA ASN A 53 -10.94 -8.96 0.86
C ASN A 53 -9.55 -9.57 0.60
N LEU A 54 -9.46 -10.48 -0.38
CA LEU A 54 -8.23 -11.21 -0.71
C LEU A 54 -7.03 -10.29 -1.03
N GLU A 55 -7.26 -9.22 -1.80
CA GLU A 55 -6.22 -8.25 -2.16
C GLU A 55 -5.68 -7.56 -0.92
N LYS A 56 -6.57 -7.05 -0.08
CA LYS A 56 -6.18 -6.31 1.13
C LYS A 56 -5.51 -7.22 2.16
N GLU A 57 -6.15 -8.33 2.52
CA GLU A 57 -5.74 -9.13 3.69
C GLU A 57 -4.57 -10.06 3.39
N CYS A 58 -4.53 -10.66 2.19
CA CYS A 58 -3.56 -11.71 1.88
C CYS A 58 -2.51 -11.37 0.81
N TYR A 59 -2.76 -10.39 -0.08
CA TYR A 59 -1.75 -9.92 -1.05
C TYR A 59 -1.02 -8.65 -0.57
N GLU A 60 -1.75 -7.68 -0.01
CA GLU A 60 -1.19 -6.44 0.52
C GLU A 60 -0.71 -6.58 1.98
N GLU A 61 -1.42 -7.38 2.78
CA GLU A 61 -1.15 -7.62 4.21
C GLU A 61 -0.81 -9.09 4.48
N VAL A 62 -0.40 -9.41 5.71
CA VAL A 62 -0.17 -10.81 6.13
C VAL A 62 -1.43 -11.31 6.82
N CYS A 63 -2.16 -12.22 6.17
CA CYS A 63 -3.37 -12.80 6.73
C CYS A 63 -3.14 -14.05 7.59
N ASN A 64 -4.03 -14.25 8.57
CA ASN A 64 -4.16 -15.49 9.34
C ASN A 64 -5.09 -16.49 8.62
N TYR A 65 -5.27 -17.68 9.21
CA TYR A 65 -6.10 -18.74 8.62
C TYR A 65 -7.57 -18.34 8.47
N GLU A 66 -8.13 -17.64 9.46
CA GLU A 66 -9.55 -17.31 9.52
C GLU A 66 -9.90 -16.22 8.50
N GLU A 67 -9.08 -15.19 8.40
CA GLU A 67 -9.19 -14.12 7.38
C GLU A 67 -9.15 -14.74 5.96
N ALA A 68 -8.24 -15.68 5.71
CA ALA A 68 -8.18 -16.38 4.42
C ALA A 68 -9.44 -17.22 4.16
N ARG A 69 -9.99 -17.88 5.19
CA ARG A 69 -11.19 -18.72 5.08
C ARG A 69 -12.43 -17.90 4.73
N GLU A 70 -12.62 -16.75 5.38
CA GLU A 70 -13.79 -15.88 5.21
C GLU A 70 -13.94 -15.37 3.77
N VAL A 71 -12.82 -15.07 3.10
CA VAL A 71 -12.81 -14.66 1.69
C VAL A 71 -13.41 -15.76 0.80
N PHE A 72 -13.08 -17.03 1.05
CA PHE A 72 -13.51 -18.15 0.20
C PHE A 72 -14.84 -18.78 0.61
N GLU A 73 -15.37 -18.47 1.79
CA GLU A 73 -16.64 -19.03 2.30
C GLU A 73 -17.83 -18.71 1.37
N ASN A 74 -17.75 -17.60 0.61
CA ASN A 74 -18.79 -17.18 -0.33
C ASN A 74 -18.44 -17.43 -1.82
N ASP A 75 -17.21 -17.84 -2.13
CA ASP A 75 -16.72 -18.03 -3.51
C ASP A 75 -16.95 -19.45 -4.04
N VAL A 76 -18.10 -20.05 -3.69
CA VAL A 76 -18.51 -21.29 -4.31
C VAL A 76 -18.93 -20.98 -5.75
N ILE A 77 -18.17 -21.55 -6.70
CA ILE A 77 -18.34 -21.55 -8.16
C ILE A 77 -17.49 -20.49 -8.89
N THR A 78 -16.23 -20.82 -9.18
CA THR A 78 -15.84 -21.20 -10.55
C THR A 78 -14.39 -21.69 -10.59
N VAL A 79 -14.21 -22.79 -11.31
CA VAL A 79 -12.94 -23.44 -11.60
C VAL A 79 -12.03 -22.48 -12.38
N ARG A 80 -11.22 -21.69 -11.67
CA ARG A 80 -9.92 -21.13 -12.08
C ARG A 80 -9.33 -20.44 -10.85
N LYS A 81 -8.54 -21.16 -10.06
CA LYS A 81 -7.75 -20.56 -8.97
C LYS A 81 -6.94 -19.38 -9.55
N PRO A 82 -7.19 -18.11 -9.14
CA PRO A 82 -6.20 -17.07 -9.28
C PRO A 82 -4.98 -17.49 -8.45
N SER A 83 -3.83 -16.86 -8.65
CA SER A 83 -2.56 -17.14 -7.97
C SER A 83 -2.63 -16.91 -6.44
N VAL A 84 -3.35 -17.78 -5.71
CA VAL A 84 -3.58 -17.65 -4.27
C VAL A 84 -2.23 -17.65 -3.53
N PRO A 85 -1.95 -16.70 -2.63
CA PRO A 85 -0.68 -16.61 -1.93
C PRO A 85 -0.41 -17.85 -1.09
N VAL A 86 0.87 -18.12 -0.75
CA VAL A 86 1.28 -19.35 -0.05
C VAL A 86 0.53 -19.56 1.27
N CYS A 87 0.18 -18.49 2.01
CA CYS A 87 -0.70 -18.58 3.19
C CYS A 87 -2.07 -19.22 2.87
N CYS A 88 -2.66 -18.93 1.71
CA CYS A 88 -3.93 -19.53 1.29
C CYS A 88 -3.76 -20.94 0.69
N LEU A 89 -2.59 -21.29 0.15
CA LEU A 89 -2.33 -22.64 -0.38
C LEU A 89 -2.33 -23.71 0.72
N THR A 90 -1.81 -23.40 1.91
CA THR A 90 -1.90 -24.29 3.08
C THR A 90 -3.33 -24.45 3.58
N VAL A 91 -4.10 -23.36 3.58
CA VAL A 91 -5.53 -23.35 3.99
C VAL A 91 -6.39 -24.17 3.02
N HIS A 92 -6.17 -24.01 1.71
CA HIS A 92 -6.94 -24.71 0.68
C HIS A 92 -6.66 -26.22 0.62
N ALA A 93 -5.52 -26.67 1.15
CA ALA A 93 -5.18 -28.09 1.28
C ALA A 93 -5.88 -28.75 2.50
N GLN A 94 -6.13 -27.99 3.57
CA GLN A 94 -6.90 -28.46 4.73
C GLN A 94 -8.40 -28.55 4.43
N LEU A 95 -8.96 -27.61 3.67
CA LEU A 95 -10.38 -27.65 3.24
C LEU A 95 -10.72 -28.77 2.22
N SER A 96 -9.71 -29.44 1.65
CA SER A 96 -9.88 -30.57 0.73
C SER A 96 -9.90 -31.93 1.45
N GLN A 97 -9.67 -31.94 2.76
CA GLN A 97 -9.58 -33.17 3.57
C GLN A 97 -10.72 -33.31 4.59
N ASP A 98 -11.64 -32.35 4.65
CA ASP A 98 -12.90 -32.41 5.40
C ASP A 98 -14.11 -32.57 4.45
#